data_AF-A0A3M0ZRH5-F1
#
_entry.id   AF-A0A3M0ZRH5-F1
#
_cell.length_a   1.000
_cell.length_b   1.000
_cell.length_c   1.000
_cell.angle_alpha   90.00
_cell.angle_beta   90.00
_cell.angle_gamma   90.00
#
_symmetry.space_group_name_H-M   'P 1'
#
loop_
_entity.id
_entity.type
_entity.pdbx_description
1 polymer ?
#
loop_
_entity_poly.entity_id
_entity_poly.type
_entity_poly.pdbx_seq_one_letter_code
_entity_poly.pdbx_strand_id
1 'polypeptide(L)' 'LAIVLGLSALHGLLARWRRDFARGANRHDSRFYRIVNEIPTLAVIVIVILVIVRPL' A
#
# COMPACT_ATOMS: atom_id res chain seq x y z
N LEU A 1 -8.32 -10.86 8.22
CA LEU A 1 -9.00 -10.58 6.94
C LEU A 1 -8.93 -9.11 6.52
N ALA A 2 -9.28 -8.14 7.38
CA ALA A 2 -9.27 -6.71 7.03
C ALA A 2 -7.93 -6.20 6.45
N ILE A 3 -6.79 -6.56 7.05
CA ILE A 3 -5.46 -6.17 6.56
C ILE A 3 -5.16 -6.74 5.17
N VAL A 4 -5.56 -7.99 4.93
CA VAL A 4 -5.37 -8.65 3.63
C VAL A 4 -6.16 -7.94 2.55
N LEU A 5 -7.45 -7.66 2.80
CA LEU A 5 -8.30 -6.92 1.87
C LEU A 5 -7.78 -5.50 1.62
N GLY A 6 -7.31 -4.81 2.66
CA GLY A 6 -6.71 -3.49 2.54
C GLY A 6 -5.45 -3.48 1.67
N LEU A 7 -4.55 -4.44 1.88
CA LEU A 7 -3.34 -4.58 1.06
C LEU A 7 -3.65 -4.99 -0.38
N SER A 8 -4.64 -5.84 -0.61
CA SER A 8 -5.08 -6.21 -1.96
C SER A 8 -5.66 -5.00 -2.71
N ALA A 9 -6.47 -4.17 -2.05
CA ALA A 9 -6.99 -2.94 -2.63
C ALA A 9 -5.86 -1.95 -2.96
N LEU A 10 -4.91 -1.77 -2.04
CA LEU A 10 -3.73 -0.92 -2.24
C LEU A 10 -2.91 -1.41 -3.46
N HIS A 11 -2.70 -2.71 -3.59
CA HIS A 11 -2.00 -3.31 -4.73
C HIS A 11 -2.71 -3.02 -6.06
N GLY A 12 -4.04 -3.08 -6.08
CA GLY A 12 -4.85 -2.69 -7.24
C GLY A 12 -4.71 -1.20 -7.60
N LEU A 13 -4.72 -0.29 -6.61
CA LEU A 13 -4.48 1.14 -6.85
C LEU A 13 -3.08 1.41 -7.38
N LEU A 14 -2.05 0.77 -6.81
CA LEU A 14 -0.67 0.88 -7.30
C LEU A 14 -0.55 0.42 -8.75
N ALA A 15 -1.22 -0.67 -9.14
CA ALA A 15 -1.26 -1.13 -10.53
C ALA A 15 -1.94 -0.12 -11.47
N ARG A 16 -3.01 0.56 -11.02
CA ARG A 16 -3.65 1.65 -11.76
C ARG A 16 -2.72 2.85 -11.91
N TRP A 17 -2.15 3.35 -10.82
CA TRP A 17 -1.24 4.49 -10.86
C TRP A 17 -0.01 4.22 -11.71
N ARG A 18 0.54 3.01 -11.69
CA ARG A 18 1.64 2.62 -12.59
C ARG A 18 1.25 2.78 -14.08
N ARG A 19 0.01 2.45 -14.44
CA ARG A 19 -0.50 2.64 -15.82
C ARG A 19 -0.70 4.11 -16.15
N ASP A 20 -1.18 4.91 -15.20
CA ASP A 20 -1.36 6.35 -15.35
C ASP A 20 0.01 7.05 -15.50
N PHE A 21 1.03 6.61 -14.75
CA PHE A 21 2.42 7.02 -14.90
C PHE A 21 2.96 6.75 -16.30
N ALA A 22 2.75 5.55 -16.81
CA ALA A 22 3.18 5.16 -18.16
C ALA A 22 2.50 5.99 -19.27
N ARG A 23 1.32 6.56 -18.99
CA ARG A 23 0.56 7.43 -19.90
C ARG A 23 0.83 8.92 -19.68
N GLY A 24 1.71 9.28 -18.72
CA GLY A 24 1.96 10.67 -18.35
C GLY A 24 0.76 11.38 -17.68
N ALA A 25 -0.27 10.64 -17.26
CA ALA A 25 -1.52 11.16 -16.71
C ALA A 25 -1.52 11.21 -15.17
N ASN A 26 -0.36 11.46 -14.56
CA ASN A 26 -0.24 11.50 -13.09
C ASN A 26 -1.00 12.70 -12.54
N ARG A 27 -1.98 12.40 -11.67
CA ARG A 27 -2.80 13.43 -11.01
C ARG A 27 -2.27 13.82 -9.64
N HIS A 28 -1.25 13.13 -9.14
CA HIS A 28 -0.69 13.33 -7.81
C HIS A 28 0.79 13.70 -7.87
N ASP A 29 1.23 14.42 -6.85
CA ASP A 29 2.62 14.85 -6.70
C ASP A 29 3.56 13.70 -6.29
N SER A 30 4.86 13.84 -6.51
CA SER A 30 5.85 12.79 -6.17
C SER A 30 5.82 12.42 -4.68
N ARG A 31 5.53 13.40 -3.81
CA ARG A 31 5.42 13.21 -2.35
C ARG A 31 4.28 12.27 -1.99
N PHE A 32 3.16 12.33 -2.70
CA PHE A 32 2.01 11.45 -2.48
C PHE A 32 2.41 9.99 -2.71
N TYR A 33 3.07 9.70 -3.83
CA TYR A 33 3.51 8.34 -4.17
C TYR A 33 4.58 7.81 -3.21
N ARG A 34 5.44 8.68 -2.67
CA ARG A 34 6.36 8.30 -1.59
C ARG A 34 5.63 7.84 -0.33
N ILE A 35 4.65 8.63 0.13
CA ILE A 35 3.86 8.30 1.33
C ILE A 35 3.09 6.99 1.12
N VAL A 36 2.44 6.82 -0.04
CA VAL A 36 1.72 5.60 -0.38
C VAL A 36 2.64 4.37 -0.35
N ASN A 37 3.87 4.49 -0.85
CA ASN A 37 4.84 3.40 -0.85
C ASN A 37 5.36 3.04 0.55
N GLU A 38 5.17 3.89 1.54
CA GLU A 38 5.49 3.57 2.95
C GLU A 38 4.36 2.80 3.66
N ILE A 39 3.13 2.83 3.13
CA ILE A 39 1.97 2.10 3.68
C ILE A 39 2.22 0.58 3.75
N PRO A 40 2.74 -0.10 2.70
CA PRO A 40 3.09 -1.51 2.77
C PRO A 40 4.08 -1.83 3.88
N THR A 41 5.10 -0.98 4.08
CA THR A 41 6.09 -1.17 5.14
C THR A 41 5.47 -1.11 6.53
N LEU A 42 4.62 -0.11 6.78
CA LEU A 42 3.88 0.00 8.04
C LEU A 42 2.94 -1.20 8.25
N ALA A 43 2.25 -1.64 7.19
CA ALA A 43 1.39 -2.82 7.26
C ALA A 43 2.18 -4.07 7.63
N VAL A 44 3.38 -4.28 7.06
CA VAL A 44 4.26 -5.41 7.43
C VAL A 44 4.64 -5.34 8.91
N ILE A 45 5.01 -4.18 9.44
CA ILE A 45 5.35 -4.02 10.87
C ILE A 45 4.16 -4.41 11.75
N VAL A 46 2.97 -3.91 11.45
CA VAL A 46 1.74 -4.24 12.21
C VAL A 46 1.44 -5.73 12.12
N ILE A 47 1.54 -6.33 10.93
CA ILE A 47 1.33 -7.78 10.74
C ILE A 47 2.31 -8.59 11.57
N VAL A 48 3.61 -8.22 11.57
CA VAL A 48 4.64 -8.91 12.34
C VAL A 48 4.35 -8.82 13.83
N ILE A 49 3.97 -7.66 14.35
CA ILE A 49 3.57 -7.50 15.76
C ILE A 49 2.37 -8.41 16.07
N LEU A 50 1.34 -8.41 15.21
CA LEU A 50 0.16 -9.25 15.37
C LEU A 50 0.53 -10.74 15.40
N VAL A 51 1.43 -11.18 14.53
CA VAL A 51 1.84 -12.59 14.43
C VAL A 51 2.72 -13.01 15.62
N ILE A 52 3.62 -12.14 16.07
CA ILE A 52 4.56 -12.44 17.17
C ILE A 52 3.83 -12.42 18.51
N VAL A 53 3.07 -11.36 18.78
CA VAL A 53 2.35 -11.19 20.05
C VAL A 53 1.19 -12.17 20.15
N ARG A 54 0.71 -12.71 19.02
CA ARG A 54 -0.49 -13.55 18.92
C ARG A 54 -1.63 -13.03 19.80
N PRO A 55 -2.05 -11.75 19.63
CA PRO A 55 -3.23 -11.26 20.32
C PRO A 55 -4.52 -11.87 19.75
N LEU A 56 -4.42 -12.69 18.70
CA LEU A 56 -5.47 -13.45 18.06
C LEU A 56 -5.15 -14.95 18.13
#